data_AF-A0A521TYH4-F1
#
_entry.id   AF-A0A521TYH4-F1
#
_cell.length_a   1.000
_cell.length_b   1.000
_cell.length_c   1.000
_cell.angle_alpha   90.00
_cell.angle_beta   90.00
_cell.angle_gamma   90.00
#
_symmetry.space_group_name_H-M   'P 1'
#
loop_
_entity.id
_entity.type
_entity.pdbx_description
1 polymer ?
#
loop_
_entity_poly.entity_id
_entity_poly.type
_entity_poly.pdbx_seq_one_letter_code
_entity_poly.pdbx_strand_id
1 'polypeptide(L)'
;MARWNDLENHWRDRRDRGDAADPERERADLDVIRDPKKAEATTARCAGWPGEWDDWRRLSASSGAHRLILCAVRASGAKTVHRGEFGYRRRVVGNSRAGRSIRARHEQRRLGANPYLDHRCKHRWRARHDDWRFEEYLLLAQLPTVTAVSRQALVSGRRPIDFAATIRDNRAESALWSAFWTAQGLPADTIAYESVALDRDAASLAIEQPGLRVLCLVENSLDDIVHGATLGAADVHSSLRLWLDATSHRLEAAISALLARGFSVYLVSDHGHTEARGIGQPNEGLLVQTRSRRARVYRDRRLAGAIQTAFPSTILWRQDGLLPVDTWALMAPHGQAFAPHNEVVVTHGGATLDEVVVPFVAISRG
;
A
#
# COMPACT_ATOMS: atom_id res chain seq x y z
N MET A 1 -1.68 9.69 -21.57
CA MET A 1 -1.15 8.75 -22.58
C MET A 1 0.34 8.98 -22.85
N ALA A 2 0.82 10.21 -23.02
CA ALA A 2 2.21 10.49 -23.39
C ALA A 2 3.33 10.07 -22.40
N ARG A 3 3.03 9.75 -21.12
CA ARG A 3 4.04 9.62 -20.05
C ARG A 3 4.17 8.23 -19.41
N TRP A 4 3.23 7.32 -19.69
CA TRP A 4 3.45 5.88 -19.52
C TRP A 4 4.45 5.36 -20.55
N ASN A 5 4.48 6.00 -21.73
CA ASN A 5 5.48 5.78 -22.75
C ASN A 5 6.89 6.15 -22.29
N ASP A 6 7.08 7.11 -21.37
CA ASP A 6 8.43 7.45 -20.86
C ASP A 6 8.96 6.37 -19.91
N LEU A 7 8.10 5.79 -19.08
CA LEU A 7 8.40 4.59 -18.31
C LEU A 7 8.68 3.43 -19.28
N GLU A 8 7.75 3.15 -20.20
CA GLU A 8 7.85 2.07 -21.18
C GLU A 8 9.10 2.20 -22.08
N ASN A 9 9.49 3.41 -22.45
CA ASN A 9 10.72 3.71 -23.20
C ASN A 9 11.96 3.55 -22.32
N HIS A 10 11.95 4.02 -21.07
CA HIS A 10 13.06 3.80 -20.14
C HIS A 10 13.30 2.30 -19.88
N TRP A 11 12.24 1.52 -19.68
CA TRP A 11 12.31 0.08 -19.49
C TRP A 11 12.72 -0.68 -20.75
N ARG A 12 12.23 -0.26 -21.92
CA ARG A 12 12.65 -0.80 -23.22
C ARG A 12 14.13 -0.52 -23.50
N ASP A 13 14.59 0.68 -23.23
CA ASP A 13 15.99 1.11 -23.37
C ASP A 13 16.91 0.41 -22.34
N ARG A 14 16.40 -0.02 -21.17
CA ARG A 14 17.14 -0.89 -20.22
C ARG A 14 17.20 -2.35 -20.68
N ARG A 15 16.11 -2.87 -21.24
CA ARG A 15 16.08 -4.21 -21.84
C ARG A 15 17.06 -4.31 -22.99
N ASP A 16 17.08 -3.30 -23.86
CA ASP A 16 17.99 -3.22 -25.01
C ASP A 16 19.47 -3.09 -24.57
N ARG A 17 19.71 -2.59 -23.34
CA ARG A 17 21.06 -2.50 -22.72
C ARG A 17 21.48 -3.70 -21.87
N GLY A 18 20.58 -4.64 -21.57
CA GLY A 18 20.86 -5.80 -20.72
C GLY A 18 20.96 -5.50 -19.22
N ASP A 19 20.50 -4.33 -18.77
CA ASP A 19 20.66 -3.84 -17.39
C ASP A 19 19.52 -4.28 -16.44
N ALA A 20 18.52 -5.02 -16.93
CA ALA A 20 17.36 -5.45 -16.16
C ALA A 20 17.71 -6.66 -15.27
N ALA A 21 17.42 -6.58 -13.97
CA ALA A 21 17.62 -7.71 -13.06
C ALA A 21 16.67 -8.88 -13.35
N ASP A 22 15.43 -8.56 -13.78
CA ASP A 22 14.44 -9.52 -14.28
C ASP A 22 13.43 -8.80 -15.22
N PRO A 23 13.72 -8.70 -16.53
CA PRO A 23 12.93 -7.92 -17.49
C PRO A 23 11.53 -8.49 -17.79
N GLU A 24 11.27 -9.75 -17.46
CA GLU A 24 9.95 -10.39 -17.64
C GLU A 24 9.02 -10.06 -16.48
N ARG A 25 9.52 -10.15 -15.24
CA ARG A 25 8.77 -9.74 -14.04
C ARG A 25 8.47 -8.25 -14.03
N GLU A 26 9.44 -7.41 -14.39
CA GLU A 26 9.24 -5.96 -14.52
C GLU A 26 8.13 -5.62 -15.55
N ARG A 27 8.02 -6.38 -16.65
CA ARG A 27 6.95 -6.19 -17.65
C ARG A 27 5.58 -6.60 -17.11
N ALA A 28 5.51 -7.72 -16.39
CA ALA A 28 4.29 -8.20 -15.77
C ALA A 28 3.77 -7.21 -14.72
N ASP A 29 4.67 -6.65 -13.92
CA ASP A 29 4.34 -5.63 -12.92
C ASP A 29 3.67 -4.40 -13.56
N LEU A 30 4.26 -3.92 -14.66
CA LEU A 30 3.74 -2.76 -15.38
C LEU A 30 2.41 -3.01 -16.06
N ASP A 31 2.19 -4.21 -16.61
CA ASP A 31 0.92 -4.55 -17.26
C ASP A 31 -0.24 -4.61 -16.24
N VAL A 32 0.02 -5.12 -15.03
CA VAL A 32 -0.95 -5.14 -13.92
C VAL A 32 -1.22 -3.74 -13.38
N ILE A 33 -0.19 -2.90 -13.24
CA ILE A 33 -0.34 -1.49 -12.83
C ILE A 33 -1.13 -0.68 -13.88
N ARG A 34 -0.92 -0.97 -15.18
CA ARG A 34 -1.52 -0.26 -16.32
C ARG A 34 -3.00 -0.60 -16.52
N ASP A 35 -3.36 -1.87 -16.36
CA ASP A 35 -4.73 -2.36 -16.48
C ASP A 35 -4.96 -3.50 -15.48
N PRO A 36 -5.53 -3.21 -14.30
CA PRO A 36 -5.84 -4.22 -13.31
C PRO A 36 -6.72 -5.36 -13.83
N LYS A 37 -7.44 -5.17 -14.96
CA LYS A 37 -8.25 -6.21 -15.61
C LYS A 37 -7.43 -7.21 -16.44
N LYS A 38 -6.18 -6.88 -16.82
CA LYS A 38 -5.27 -7.80 -17.53
C LYS A 38 -4.65 -8.86 -16.64
N ALA A 39 -4.78 -8.75 -15.32
CA ALA A 39 -4.34 -9.78 -14.38
C ALA A 39 -4.91 -11.18 -14.72
N GLU A 40 -6.11 -11.25 -15.32
CA GLU A 40 -6.74 -12.50 -15.81
C GLU A 40 -6.11 -13.06 -17.11
N ALA A 41 -5.55 -12.22 -17.99
CA ALA A 41 -5.00 -12.67 -19.27
C ALA A 41 -3.57 -13.23 -19.13
N THR A 42 -2.79 -12.69 -18.20
CA THR A 42 -1.45 -13.19 -17.85
C THR A 42 -1.54 -14.50 -17.07
N THR A 43 -2.54 -14.65 -16.19
CA THR A 43 -2.85 -15.93 -15.52
C THR A 43 -3.39 -17.01 -16.48
N ALA A 44 -4.11 -16.63 -17.54
CA ALA A 44 -4.60 -17.58 -18.55
C ALA A 44 -3.53 -18.05 -19.54
N ARG A 45 -2.47 -17.29 -19.79
CA ARG A 45 -1.38 -17.68 -20.73
C ARG A 45 -0.37 -18.67 -20.14
N CYS A 46 -0.32 -18.84 -18.82
CA CYS A 46 0.51 -19.84 -18.15
C CYS A 46 -0.19 -21.20 -17.96
N ALA A 47 -1.41 -21.36 -18.47
CA ALA A 47 -2.22 -22.58 -18.33
C ALA A 47 -1.69 -23.80 -19.13
N GLY A 48 -0.53 -23.69 -19.80
CA GLY A 48 0.03 -24.72 -20.65
C GLY A 48 1.32 -25.40 -20.16
N TRP A 49 1.86 -25.03 -18.99
CA TRP A 49 3.11 -25.60 -18.49
C TRP A 49 2.85 -26.53 -17.31
N PRO A 50 2.99 -27.85 -17.48
CA PRO A 50 2.83 -28.81 -16.39
C PRO A 50 4.12 -28.80 -15.55
N GLY A 51 4.13 -28.11 -14.40
CA GLY A 51 5.24 -28.21 -13.44
C GLY A 51 5.42 -27.11 -12.41
N GLU A 52 4.89 -25.89 -12.58
CA GLU A 52 5.42 -24.71 -11.85
C GLU A 52 4.44 -23.98 -10.90
N TRP A 53 3.35 -24.63 -10.46
CA TRP A 53 2.46 -24.00 -9.47
C TRP A 53 3.01 -23.99 -8.04
N ASP A 54 3.96 -24.89 -7.72
CA ASP A 54 4.59 -24.96 -6.39
C ASP A 54 5.75 -23.98 -6.20
N ASP A 55 6.31 -23.43 -7.28
CA ASP A 55 7.36 -22.40 -7.23
C ASP A 55 6.77 -20.98 -7.11
N TRP A 56 5.64 -20.70 -7.76
CA TRP A 56 4.93 -19.42 -7.59
C TRP A 56 4.39 -19.20 -6.17
N ARG A 57 3.94 -20.26 -5.47
CA ARG A 57 3.56 -20.20 -4.05
C ARG A 57 4.75 -19.99 -3.11
N ARG A 58 5.96 -20.42 -3.50
CA ARG A 58 7.19 -20.12 -2.76
C ARG A 58 7.69 -18.71 -3.02
N LEU A 59 7.49 -18.18 -4.23
CA LEU A 59 7.96 -16.87 -4.65
C LEU A 59 7.00 -15.72 -4.26
N SER A 60 5.68 -15.93 -4.24
CA SER A 60 4.70 -14.96 -3.70
C SER A 60 4.63 -14.97 -2.17
N ALA A 61 5.43 -15.81 -1.50
CA ALA A 61 5.50 -15.84 -0.05
C ALA A 61 6.10 -14.56 0.55
N SER A 62 6.76 -13.72 -0.27
CA SER A 62 7.46 -12.48 0.12
C SER A 62 6.58 -11.23 0.23
N SER A 63 5.34 -11.24 -0.27
CA SER A 63 4.47 -10.06 -0.22
C SER A 63 3.68 -10.04 1.10
N GLY A 64 4.18 -9.30 2.08
CA GLY A 64 3.50 -9.03 3.35
C GLY A 64 3.07 -7.56 3.49
N ALA A 65 1.99 -7.32 4.23
CA ALA A 65 1.63 -5.97 4.67
C ALA A 65 2.71 -5.40 5.62
N HIS A 66 3.15 -4.16 5.40
CA HIS A 66 4.10 -3.47 6.29
C HIS A 66 3.46 -2.95 7.55
N ARG A 67 2.25 -2.44 7.43
CA ARG A 67 1.50 -1.81 8.50
C ARG A 67 0.09 -2.33 8.41
N LEU A 68 -0.47 -2.59 9.58
CA LEU A 68 -1.89 -2.87 9.71
C LEU A 68 -2.57 -1.59 10.14
N ILE A 69 -3.35 -1.03 9.24
CA ILE A 69 -4.22 0.10 9.50
C ILE A 69 -5.61 -0.47 9.71
N LEU A 70 -6.10 -0.30 10.93
CA LEU A 70 -7.42 -0.71 11.34
C LEU A 70 -8.35 0.50 11.26
N CYS A 71 -9.25 0.50 10.28
CA CYS A 71 -10.28 1.50 10.13
C CYS A 71 -11.61 0.92 10.63
N ALA A 72 -12.22 1.56 11.62
CA ALA A 72 -13.51 1.15 12.16
C ALA A 72 -14.54 2.27 12.05
N VAL A 73 -15.72 1.95 11.52
CA VAL A 73 -16.81 2.92 11.26
C VAL A 73 -18.13 2.40 11.82
N ARG A 74 -18.85 3.21 12.61
CA ARG A 74 -20.18 2.89 13.15
C ARG A 74 -21.28 3.65 12.43
N ALA A 75 -22.27 2.93 11.90
CA ALA A 75 -23.24 3.42 10.92
C ALA A 75 -24.37 4.34 11.43
N SER A 76 -24.39 4.79 12.69
CA SER A 76 -25.51 5.58 13.23
C SER A 76 -25.56 7.07 12.80
N GLY A 77 -25.76 7.38 11.51
CA GLY A 77 -26.04 8.76 11.06
C GLY A 77 -25.05 9.36 10.07
N ALA A 78 -24.01 8.62 9.67
CA ALA A 78 -23.41 8.86 8.36
C ALA A 78 -24.35 8.21 7.33
N LYS A 79 -24.66 8.89 6.22
CA LYS A 79 -25.23 8.19 5.05
C LYS A 79 -24.37 6.95 4.85
N THR A 80 -25.00 5.78 4.77
CA THR A 80 -24.33 4.52 4.50
C THR A 80 -23.27 4.76 3.44
N VAL A 81 -21.98 4.64 3.80
CA VAL A 81 -20.87 4.72 2.84
C VAL A 81 -21.04 3.50 1.94
N HIS A 82 -21.87 3.64 0.90
CA HIS A 82 -22.21 2.58 -0.02
C HIS A 82 -20.99 2.28 -0.88
N ARG A 83 -20.30 1.16 -0.61
CA ARG A 83 -19.51 0.28 -1.52
C ARG A 83 -18.70 0.93 -2.68
N GLY A 84 -18.35 2.22 -2.62
CA GLY A 84 -17.79 2.92 -3.78
C GLY A 84 -17.09 4.24 -3.48
N GLU A 85 -16.77 4.53 -2.21
CA GLU A 85 -16.05 5.75 -1.82
C GLU A 85 -14.58 5.50 -1.45
N PHE A 86 -14.18 4.24 -1.29
CA PHE A 86 -12.77 3.83 -1.33
C PHE A 86 -12.46 3.30 -2.73
N GLY A 87 -12.29 4.20 -3.70
CA GLY A 87 -11.95 3.80 -5.07
C GLY A 87 -12.14 4.88 -6.14
N TYR A 88 -11.11 5.03 -6.97
CA TYR A 88 -11.04 5.99 -8.07
C TYR A 88 -12.20 5.86 -9.07
N ARG A 89 -13.05 6.89 -9.19
CA ARG A 89 -13.97 7.06 -10.35
C ARG A 89 -13.29 7.84 -11.46
N ARG A 90 -12.90 7.18 -12.55
CA ARG A 90 -12.51 7.84 -13.79
C ARG A 90 -13.76 8.22 -14.59
N ARG A 91 -14.14 9.51 -14.61
CA ARG A 91 -15.11 10.01 -15.60
C ARG A 91 -14.35 10.15 -16.93
N VAL A 92 -14.41 9.14 -17.78
CA VAL A 92 -13.95 9.24 -19.17
C VAL A 92 -14.96 10.11 -19.91
N VAL A 93 -14.63 11.39 -20.09
CA VAL A 93 -15.38 12.27 -21.00
C VAL A 93 -14.95 11.92 -22.42
N GLY A 94 -15.59 10.89 -22.98
CA GLY A 94 -15.51 10.53 -24.38
C GLY A 94 -16.66 11.20 -25.13
N ASN A 95 -16.33 12.17 -25.97
CA ASN A 95 -17.28 12.84 -26.85
C ASN A 95 -17.78 11.85 -27.90
N SER A 96 -19.00 11.32 -27.74
CA SER A 96 -19.70 10.65 -28.85
C SER A 96 -21.21 10.76 -28.68
N ARG A 97 -21.84 11.35 -29.71
CA ARG A 97 -23.28 11.33 -29.93
C ARG A 97 -23.71 9.89 -30.20
N ALA A 98 -24.46 9.28 -29.28
CA ALA A 98 -25.53 8.32 -29.56
C ALA A 98 -26.10 7.85 -28.23
N GLY A 99 -27.36 8.23 -27.96
CA GLY A 99 -28.08 7.74 -26.79
C GLY A 99 -28.30 6.23 -26.88
N ARG A 100 -27.96 5.52 -25.80
CA ARG A 100 -28.64 4.31 -25.32
C ARG A 100 -28.21 4.06 -23.88
N SER A 101 -29.19 4.05 -22.98
CA SER A 101 -29.01 3.75 -21.57
C SER A 101 -28.64 2.27 -21.40
N ILE A 102 -27.46 2.00 -20.86
CA ILE A 102 -27.06 0.65 -20.44
C ILE A 102 -27.05 0.65 -18.91
N ARG A 103 -28.07 0.03 -18.32
CA ARG A 103 -28.06 -0.39 -16.91
C ARG A 103 -27.02 -1.49 -16.76
N ALA A 104 -25.84 -1.16 -16.26
CA ALA A 104 -24.82 -2.16 -15.92
C ALA A 104 -25.16 -2.78 -14.55
N ARG A 105 -25.62 -4.04 -14.56
CA ARG A 105 -25.68 -4.88 -13.35
C ARG A 105 -24.24 -5.15 -12.91
N HIS A 106 -23.91 -4.81 -11.66
CA HIS A 106 -22.64 -5.14 -11.04
C HIS A 106 -22.62 -6.64 -10.72
N GLU A 107 -21.96 -7.43 -11.57
CA GLU A 107 -21.57 -8.80 -11.24
C GLU A 107 -20.08 -8.75 -10.84
N GLN A 108 -19.80 -8.46 -9.56
CA GLN A 108 -18.47 -8.65 -8.98
C GLN A 108 -18.25 -10.16 -8.86
N ARG A 109 -17.66 -10.74 -9.91
CA ARG A 109 -17.20 -12.13 -9.88
C ARG A 109 -16.19 -12.28 -8.74
N ARG A 110 -16.39 -13.32 -7.93
CA ARG A 110 -15.42 -13.79 -6.92
C ARG A 110 -14.09 -14.01 -7.61
N LEU A 111 -13.13 -13.11 -7.41
CA LEU A 111 -11.73 -13.40 -7.65
C LEU A 111 -11.40 -14.62 -6.78
N GLY A 112 -10.95 -15.71 -7.42
CA GLY A 112 -10.51 -16.91 -6.72
C GLY A 112 -9.51 -16.54 -5.61
N ALA A 113 -9.59 -17.24 -4.48
CA ALA A 113 -8.85 -16.96 -3.25
C ALA A 113 -7.43 -16.42 -3.50
N ASN A 114 -7.21 -15.13 -3.18
CA ASN A 114 -5.98 -14.41 -3.49
C ASN A 114 -5.24 -14.04 -2.19
N PRO A 115 -3.98 -14.49 -1.96
CA PRO A 115 -3.33 -14.47 -0.65
C PRO A 115 -2.47 -13.21 -0.44
N TYR A 116 -3.08 -12.08 -0.08
CA TYR A 116 -2.31 -10.83 0.20
C TYR A 116 -2.46 -10.30 1.62
N LEU A 117 -3.42 -10.81 2.41
CA LEU A 117 -3.08 -11.04 3.82
C LEU A 117 -2.16 -12.26 3.80
N ASP A 118 -1.04 -12.24 4.52
CA ASP A 118 -0.29 -13.47 4.72
C ASP A 118 -1.32 -14.56 5.09
N HIS A 119 -1.45 -15.59 4.26
CA HIS A 119 -2.42 -16.66 4.45
C HIS A 119 -2.35 -17.19 5.89
N ARG A 120 -1.16 -17.05 6.52
CA ARG A 120 -0.90 -17.35 7.93
C ARG A 120 -1.65 -16.45 8.91
N CYS A 121 -1.74 -15.13 8.72
CA CYS A 121 -2.53 -14.23 9.59
C CYS A 121 -3.99 -14.66 9.63
N LYS A 122 -4.60 -14.79 8.43
CA LYS A 122 -6.01 -15.15 8.31
C LYS A 122 -6.28 -16.56 8.82
N HIS A 123 -5.39 -17.52 8.53
CA HIS A 123 -5.52 -18.88 9.03
C HIS A 123 -5.43 -18.93 10.56
N ARG A 124 -4.44 -18.25 11.16
CA ARG A 124 -4.29 -18.11 12.62
C ARG A 124 -5.50 -17.45 13.25
N TRP A 125 -5.94 -16.31 12.72
CA TRP A 125 -7.07 -15.55 13.28
C TRP A 125 -8.39 -16.29 13.12
N ARG A 126 -8.63 -17.01 12.01
CA ARG A 126 -9.80 -17.89 11.87
C ARG A 126 -9.82 -19.04 12.88
N ALA A 127 -8.65 -19.53 13.27
CA ALA A 127 -8.55 -20.58 14.29
C ALA A 127 -8.79 -20.04 15.71
N ARG A 128 -8.41 -18.78 15.98
CA ARG A 128 -8.63 -18.11 17.28
C ARG A 128 -9.99 -17.41 17.41
N HIS A 129 -10.60 -17.04 16.29
CA HIS A 129 -11.86 -16.31 16.16
C HIS A 129 -12.74 -16.97 15.09
N ASP A 130 -13.39 -18.08 15.45
CA ASP A 130 -14.25 -18.86 14.57
C ASP A 130 -15.55 -18.12 14.16
N ASP A 131 -15.96 -17.17 14.98
CA ASP A 131 -17.08 -16.26 14.76
C ASP A 131 -16.74 -15.11 13.80
N TRP A 132 -15.49 -14.94 13.38
CA TRP A 132 -15.13 -13.92 12.41
C TRP A 132 -15.35 -14.37 10.97
N ARG A 133 -15.73 -13.41 10.13
CA ARG A 133 -15.80 -13.53 8.67
C ARG A 133 -14.91 -12.47 8.06
N PHE A 134 -14.26 -12.85 6.98
CA PHE A 134 -13.29 -12.02 6.27
C PHE A 134 -13.71 -11.92 4.81
N GLU A 135 -13.92 -10.70 4.33
CA GLU A 135 -14.12 -10.39 2.92
C GLU A 135 -12.89 -9.61 2.42
N GLU A 136 -12.17 -10.18 1.46
CA GLU A 136 -10.87 -9.66 1.02
C GLU A 136 -10.97 -8.98 -0.34
N TYR A 137 -10.27 -7.86 -0.44
CA TYR A 137 -10.12 -7.04 -1.62
C TYR A 137 -8.65 -6.61 -1.74
N LEU A 138 -8.31 -6.05 -2.90
CA LEU A 138 -7.01 -5.44 -3.15
C LEU A 138 -7.17 -3.95 -3.40
N LEU A 139 -6.24 -3.18 -2.87
CA LEU A 139 -6.06 -1.76 -3.17
C LEU A 139 -4.70 -1.53 -3.81
N LEU A 140 -4.58 -0.39 -4.49
CA LEU A 140 -3.31 0.10 -5.00
C LEU A 140 -2.81 1.23 -4.09
N ALA A 141 -1.60 1.07 -3.57
CA ALA A 141 -0.88 2.12 -2.88
C ALA A 141 -0.58 3.31 -3.83
N GLN A 142 -0.37 4.49 -3.28
CA GLN A 142 0.03 5.64 -4.09
C GLN A 142 1.51 5.57 -4.44
N LEU A 143 1.86 6.02 -5.64
CA LEU A 143 3.26 6.14 -6.05
C LEU A 143 3.83 7.52 -5.69
N PRO A 144 5.10 7.61 -5.23
CA PRO A 144 5.91 6.47 -4.76
C PRO A 144 5.29 5.86 -3.50
N THR A 145 5.49 4.55 -3.28
CA THR A 145 4.93 3.79 -2.13
C THR A 145 5.58 4.15 -0.78
N VAL A 146 6.00 5.40 -0.62
CA VAL A 146 6.47 5.97 0.63
C VAL A 146 5.26 6.15 1.55
N THR A 147 5.42 5.78 2.82
CA THR A 147 4.38 5.87 3.87
C THR A 147 3.66 7.21 3.85
N ALA A 148 4.38 8.34 3.81
CA ALA A 148 3.77 9.67 3.83
C ALA A 148 2.90 9.99 2.61
N VAL A 149 3.20 9.41 1.45
CA VAL A 149 2.39 9.59 0.24
C VAL A 149 1.18 8.66 0.29
N SER A 150 1.41 7.37 0.53
CA SER A 150 0.35 6.35 0.47
C SER A 150 -0.63 6.43 1.63
N ARG A 151 -0.14 6.58 2.86
CA ARG A 151 -0.99 6.58 4.04
C ARG A 151 -1.80 7.85 4.20
N GLN A 152 -1.23 9.02 3.92
CA GLN A 152 -2.02 10.24 3.89
C GLN A 152 -3.09 10.20 2.82
N ALA A 153 -2.84 9.62 1.64
CA ALA A 153 -3.88 9.45 0.63
C ALA A 153 -4.99 8.51 1.11
N LEU A 154 -4.64 7.38 1.74
CA LEU A 154 -5.57 6.43 2.31
C LEU A 154 -6.43 7.05 3.43
N VAL A 155 -5.80 7.77 4.35
CA VAL A 155 -6.45 8.39 5.53
C VAL A 155 -7.30 9.59 5.10
N SER A 156 -6.82 10.43 4.19
CA SER A 156 -7.54 11.65 3.82
C SER A 156 -8.59 11.44 2.71
N GLY A 157 -8.52 10.33 1.98
CA GLY A 157 -9.29 10.12 0.75
C GLY A 157 -8.89 11.09 -0.39
N ARG A 158 -7.75 11.77 -0.28
CA ARG A 158 -7.27 12.78 -1.24
C ARG A 158 -6.13 12.25 -2.09
N ARG A 159 -5.86 12.92 -3.22
CA ARG A 159 -4.67 12.64 -4.03
C ARG A 159 -3.45 13.37 -3.42
N PRO A 160 -2.22 12.89 -3.64
CA PRO A 160 -1.01 13.54 -3.10
C PRO A 160 -0.88 15.03 -3.41
N ILE A 161 -1.31 15.48 -4.59
CA ILE A 161 -1.33 16.90 -4.98
C ILE A 161 -2.23 17.76 -4.07
N ASP A 162 -3.29 17.18 -3.51
CA ASP A 162 -4.28 17.87 -2.68
C ASP A 162 -3.82 17.97 -1.20
N PHE A 163 -2.65 17.41 -0.85
CA PHE A 163 -1.98 17.54 0.46
C PHE A 163 -0.48 17.85 0.33
N ALA A 164 -0.11 18.62 -0.70
CA ALA A 164 1.29 19.00 -1.00
C ALA A 164 2.06 19.62 0.19
N ALA A 165 1.36 20.31 1.09
CA ALA A 165 1.96 20.92 2.27
C ALA A 165 2.52 19.88 3.27
N THR A 166 1.90 18.69 3.33
CA THR A 166 2.16 17.68 4.37
C THR A 166 2.75 16.38 3.82
N ILE A 167 2.91 16.25 2.49
CA ILE A 167 3.38 15.04 1.79
C ILE A 167 4.72 14.44 2.28
N ARG A 168 5.49 15.18 3.09
CA ARG A 168 6.84 14.79 3.52
C ARG A 168 6.84 13.90 4.76
N ASP A 169 5.81 13.99 5.60
CA ASP A 169 5.76 13.29 6.87
C ASP A 169 4.32 13.05 7.32
N ASN A 170 4.16 12.22 8.33
CA ASN A 170 2.86 11.69 8.76
C ASN A 170 2.18 12.55 9.84
N ARG A 171 2.72 13.72 10.20
CA ARG A 171 2.20 14.51 11.34
C ARG A 171 0.79 15.06 11.10
N ALA A 172 0.39 15.22 9.84
CA ALA A 172 -0.91 15.74 9.49
C ALA A 172 -2.03 14.68 9.45
N GLU A 173 -1.72 13.39 9.60
CA GLU A 173 -2.68 12.30 9.39
C GLU A 173 -3.91 12.40 10.29
N SER A 174 -3.74 12.69 11.58
CA SER A 174 -4.86 12.86 12.51
C SER A 174 -5.80 14.01 12.09
N ALA A 175 -5.22 15.15 11.70
CA ALA A 175 -5.99 16.30 11.21
C ALA A 175 -6.69 16.00 9.88
N LEU A 176 -6.03 15.29 8.96
CA LEU A 176 -6.58 14.88 7.68
C LEU A 176 -7.73 13.87 7.84
N TRP A 177 -7.60 12.91 8.76
CA TRP A 177 -8.65 11.96 9.10
C TRP A 177 -9.89 12.66 9.65
N SER A 178 -9.69 13.53 10.65
CA SER A 178 -10.77 14.31 11.27
C SER A 178 -11.46 15.21 10.25
N ALA A 179 -10.70 15.88 9.38
CA ALA A 179 -11.26 16.72 8.32
C ALA A 179 -12.09 15.91 7.30
N PHE A 180 -11.62 14.71 6.91
CA PHE A 180 -12.38 13.85 5.99
C PHE A 180 -13.75 13.49 6.58
N TRP A 181 -13.79 12.98 7.81
CA TRP A 181 -15.05 12.53 8.42
C TRP A 181 -15.97 13.66 8.86
N THR A 182 -15.41 14.82 9.25
CA THR A 182 -16.19 16.03 9.49
C THR A 182 -16.87 16.49 8.20
N ALA A 183 -16.20 16.41 7.05
CA ALA A 183 -16.81 16.71 5.75
C ALA A 183 -17.91 15.71 5.36
N GLN A 184 -17.90 14.48 5.92
CA GLN A 184 -18.99 13.50 5.82
C GLN A 184 -20.13 13.74 6.83
N GLY A 185 -20.05 14.80 7.64
CA GLY A 185 -21.08 15.20 8.59
C GLY A 185 -20.96 14.58 9.99
N LEU A 186 -19.82 13.96 10.32
CA LEU A 186 -19.58 13.47 11.68
C LEU A 186 -19.05 14.58 12.61
N PRO A 187 -19.52 14.65 13.87
CA PRO A 187 -18.94 15.55 14.87
C PRO A 187 -17.47 15.21 15.17
N ALA A 188 -16.63 16.24 15.32
CA ALA A 188 -15.18 16.09 15.53
C ALA A 188 -14.82 15.27 16.78
N ASP A 189 -15.60 15.41 17.86
CA ASP A 189 -15.47 14.67 19.12
C ASP A 189 -15.87 13.19 19.02
N THR A 190 -16.34 12.74 17.86
CA THR A 190 -16.65 11.33 17.60
C THR A 190 -15.65 10.63 16.69
N ILE A 191 -14.59 11.34 16.29
CA ILE A 191 -13.56 10.86 15.36
C ILE A 191 -12.24 10.73 16.12
N ALA A 192 -11.61 9.56 16.04
CA ALA A 192 -10.32 9.29 16.64
C ALA A 192 -9.30 8.80 15.59
N TYR A 193 -8.04 9.18 15.79
CA TYR A 193 -6.89 8.70 15.05
C TYR A 193 -5.78 8.38 16.06
N GLU A 194 -5.28 7.15 16.04
CA GLU A 194 -4.22 6.70 16.92
C GLU A 194 -3.13 6.01 16.12
N SER A 195 -1.88 6.36 16.41
CA SER A 195 -0.70 5.69 15.85
C SER A 195 0.04 5.05 17.01
N VAL A 196 0.03 3.71 17.05
CA VAL A 196 0.51 2.92 18.18
C VAL A 196 1.55 1.89 17.72
N ALA A 197 2.25 1.34 18.69
CA ALA A 197 3.03 0.12 18.58
C ALA A 197 2.50 -0.84 19.65
N LEU A 198 1.56 -1.71 19.27
CA LEU A 198 0.84 -2.61 20.19
C LEU A 198 1.76 -3.59 20.92
N ASP A 199 3.00 -3.82 20.49
CA ASP A 199 4.00 -4.58 21.25
C ASP A 199 4.57 -3.80 22.46
N ARG A 200 4.52 -2.46 22.42
CA ARG A 200 5.20 -1.58 23.40
C ARG A 200 4.25 -0.71 24.21
N ASP A 201 3.13 -0.29 23.61
CA ASP A 201 2.24 0.71 24.22
C ASP A 201 1.26 0.05 25.17
N ALA A 202 1.33 0.34 26.48
CA ALA A 202 0.34 -0.15 27.45
C ALA A 202 -0.94 0.71 27.51
N ALA A 203 -1.04 1.76 26.69
CA ALA A 203 -2.13 2.73 26.73
C ALA A 203 -3.47 2.12 26.32
N SER A 204 -4.56 2.65 26.92
CA SER A 204 -5.92 2.37 26.46
C SER A 204 -6.13 2.96 25.08
N LEU A 205 -6.74 2.17 24.18
CA LEU A 205 -7.10 2.61 22.85
C LEU A 205 -8.37 3.46 22.90
N ALA A 206 -8.51 4.44 22.00
CA ALA A 206 -9.70 5.29 21.88
C ALA A 206 -11.01 4.52 21.64
N ILE A 207 -10.96 3.21 21.42
CA ILE A 207 -12.13 2.30 21.35
C ILE A 207 -13.10 2.52 22.52
N GLU A 208 -12.57 2.84 23.70
CA GLU A 208 -13.35 3.06 24.93
C GLU A 208 -14.07 4.42 24.96
N GLN A 209 -13.67 5.39 24.12
CA GLN A 209 -14.22 6.73 24.07
C GLN A 209 -15.75 6.72 23.91
N PRO A 210 -16.50 7.34 24.84
CA PRO A 210 -17.94 7.52 24.69
C PRO A 210 -18.28 8.27 23.41
N GLY A 211 -19.33 7.85 22.71
CA GLY A 211 -19.78 8.52 21.50
C GLY A 211 -18.95 8.26 20.24
N LEU A 212 -17.80 7.56 20.33
CA LEU A 212 -16.95 7.24 19.18
C LEU A 212 -17.74 6.68 17.99
N ARG A 213 -17.48 7.23 16.80
CA ARG A 213 -18.14 6.84 15.55
C ARG A 213 -17.17 6.32 14.51
N VAL A 214 -15.96 6.87 14.50
CA VAL A 214 -14.93 6.46 13.57
C VAL A 214 -13.57 6.45 14.26
N LEU A 215 -12.81 5.39 14.03
CA LEU A 215 -11.45 5.22 14.51
C LEU A 215 -10.54 4.80 13.35
N CYS A 216 -9.40 5.45 13.22
CA CYS A 216 -8.25 4.93 12.47
C CYS A 216 -7.15 4.60 13.48
N LEU A 217 -6.80 3.32 13.58
CA LEU A 217 -5.71 2.85 14.41
C LEU A 217 -4.60 2.35 13.48
N VAL A 218 -3.42 2.92 13.64
CA VAL A 218 -2.24 2.62 12.83
C VAL A 218 -1.24 1.85 13.67
N GLU A 219 -1.05 0.58 13.36
CA GLU A 219 -0.07 -0.27 14.01
C GLU A 219 1.29 -0.22 13.28
N ASN A 220 2.32 0.31 13.94
CA ASN A 220 3.61 0.58 13.31
C ASN A 220 4.66 -0.52 13.51
N SER A 221 4.50 -1.44 14.47
CA SER A 221 5.55 -2.43 14.80
C SER A 221 5.94 -3.33 13.62
N LEU A 222 5.00 -3.64 12.72
CA LEU A 222 5.28 -4.45 11.53
C LEU A 222 6.24 -3.77 10.54
N ASP A 223 6.21 -2.43 10.45
CA ASP A 223 7.12 -1.72 9.54
C ASP A 223 8.51 -1.61 10.18
N ASP A 224 8.56 -1.45 11.51
CA ASP A 224 9.82 -1.53 12.26
C ASP A 224 10.49 -2.90 12.08
N ILE A 225 9.72 -3.99 12.07
CA ILE A 225 10.20 -5.35 11.76
C ILE A 225 10.80 -5.40 10.35
N VAL A 226 10.12 -4.82 9.35
CA VAL A 226 10.60 -4.84 7.96
C VAL A 226 11.89 -4.03 7.79
N HIS A 227 11.94 -2.79 8.30
CA HIS A 227 13.15 -1.95 8.18
C HIS A 227 14.31 -2.45 9.05
N GLY A 228 14.02 -3.21 10.10
CA GLY A 228 15.01 -3.84 10.97
C GLY A 228 15.59 -5.15 10.42
N ALA A 229 15.03 -5.70 9.34
CA ALA A 229 15.45 -6.97 8.78
C ALA A 229 16.88 -6.90 8.21
N THR A 230 17.73 -7.81 8.67
CA THR A 230 19.16 -7.88 8.26
C THR A 230 19.45 -9.09 7.37
N LEU A 231 18.62 -10.14 7.44
CA LEU A 231 18.75 -11.36 6.64
C LEU A 231 17.70 -11.44 5.52
N GLY A 232 17.30 -10.29 4.99
CA GLY A 232 16.34 -10.20 3.89
C GLY A 232 14.91 -10.63 4.28
N ALA A 233 14.15 -11.11 3.31
CA ALA A 233 12.73 -11.47 3.48
C ALA A 233 12.52 -12.62 4.47
N ALA A 234 13.50 -13.53 4.61
CA ALA A 234 13.43 -14.64 5.56
C ALA A 234 13.34 -14.17 7.02
N ASP A 235 14.06 -13.09 7.35
CA ASP A 235 14.01 -12.43 8.66
C ASP A 235 12.62 -11.83 8.92
N VAL A 236 12.10 -11.09 7.94
CA VAL A 236 10.75 -10.51 8.00
C VAL A 236 9.70 -11.59 8.24
N HIS A 237 9.75 -12.70 7.52
CA HIS A 237 8.80 -13.80 7.71
C HIS A 237 8.87 -14.43 9.09
N SER A 238 10.08 -14.63 9.61
CA SER A 238 10.29 -15.21 10.94
C SER A 238 9.78 -14.27 12.03
N SER A 239 10.12 -12.98 11.92
CA SER A 239 9.68 -11.93 12.83
C SER A 239 8.17 -11.69 12.77
N LEU A 240 7.55 -11.75 11.59
CA LEU A 240 6.10 -11.68 11.43
C LEU A 240 5.39 -12.86 12.09
N ARG A 241 5.93 -14.09 11.97
CA ARG A 241 5.37 -15.25 12.66
C ARG A 241 5.41 -15.07 14.18
N LEU A 242 6.54 -14.61 14.71
CA LEU A 242 6.67 -14.31 16.14
C LEU A 242 5.68 -13.21 16.56
N TRP A 243 5.52 -12.16 15.78
CA TRP A 243 4.55 -11.10 16.04
C TRP A 243 3.11 -11.63 16.04
N LEU A 244 2.74 -12.53 15.11
CA LEU A 244 1.41 -13.15 15.06
C LEU A 244 1.12 -14.05 16.25
N ASP A 245 2.13 -14.77 16.70
CA ASP A 245 1.98 -15.72 17.80
C ASP A 245 2.02 -15.00 19.16
N ALA A 246 2.87 -13.99 19.33
CA ALA A 246 3.11 -13.32 20.60
C ALA A 246 2.36 -11.99 20.79
N THR A 247 2.15 -11.20 19.73
CA THR A 247 1.72 -9.78 19.84
C THR A 247 0.34 -9.52 19.25
N SER A 248 -0.07 -10.23 18.19
CA SER A 248 -1.29 -9.87 17.45
C SER A 248 -2.58 -9.95 18.28
N HIS A 249 -2.56 -10.67 19.42
CA HIS A 249 -3.69 -10.80 20.33
C HIS A 249 -4.26 -9.45 20.78
N ARG A 250 -3.42 -8.40 20.89
CA ARG A 250 -3.87 -7.06 21.24
C ARG A 250 -4.65 -6.38 20.12
N LEU A 251 -4.22 -6.56 18.87
CA LEU A 251 -4.95 -6.11 17.70
C LEU A 251 -6.27 -6.89 17.56
N GLU A 252 -6.23 -8.21 17.82
CA GLU A 252 -7.42 -9.05 17.80
C GLU A 252 -8.45 -8.66 18.86
N ALA A 253 -7.99 -8.31 20.07
CA ALA A 253 -8.85 -7.78 21.12
C ALA A 253 -9.48 -6.44 20.72
N ALA A 254 -8.70 -5.55 20.09
CA ALA A 254 -9.20 -4.29 19.55
C ALA A 254 -10.29 -4.51 18.49
N ILE A 255 -10.06 -5.42 17.53
CA ILE A 255 -11.05 -5.80 16.51
C ILE A 255 -12.30 -6.38 17.18
N SER A 256 -12.15 -7.32 18.12
CA SER A 256 -13.27 -7.93 18.85
C SER A 256 -14.12 -6.88 19.56
N ALA A 257 -13.48 -5.93 20.25
CA ALA A 257 -14.16 -4.87 20.99
C ALA A 257 -14.94 -3.92 20.06
N LEU A 258 -14.36 -3.57 18.91
CA LEU A 258 -15.01 -2.74 17.90
C LEU A 258 -16.22 -3.46 17.27
N LEU A 259 -16.06 -4.74 16.91
CA LEU A 259 -17.14 -5.58 16.38
C LEU A 259 -18.29 -5.72 17.40
N ALA A 260 -17.98 -5.97 18.67
CA ALA A 260 -18.97 -6.07 19.74
C ALA A 260 -19.75 -4.76 19.95
N ARG A 261 -19.15 -3.61 19.64
CA ARG A 261 -19.76 -2.27 19.68
C ARG A 261 -20.48 -1.90 18.37
N GLY A 262 -20.62 -2.83 17.43
CA GLY A 262 -21.36 -2.66 16.18
C GLY A 262 -20.62 -1.82 15.13
N PHE A 263 -19.29 -1.72 15.20
CA PHE A 263 -18.50 -1.10 14.14
C PHE A 263 -18.34 -2.06 12.95
N SER A 264 -18.34 -1.51 11.74
CA SER A 264 -17.75 -2.17 10.58
C SER A 264 -16.24 -1.99 10.66
N VAL A 265 -15.50 -3.10 10.63
CA VAL A 265 -14.05 -3.10 10.83
C VAL A 265 -13.35 -3.47 9.52
N TYR A 266 -12.35 -2.68 9.15
CA TYR A 266 -11.54 -2.86 7.95
C TYR A 266 -10.06 -2.88 8.34
N LEU A 267 -9.33 -3.83 7.78
CA LEU A 267 -7.89 -3.95 7.93
C LEU A 267 -7.23 -3.71 6.58
N VAL A 268 -6.30 -2.76 6.51
CA VAL A 268 -5.67 -2.34 5.26
C VAL A 268 -4.18 -2.07 5.46
N SER A 269 -3.39 -2.17 4.39
CA SER A 269 -2.00 -1.70 4.38
C SER A 269 -1.86 -0.49 3.47
N ASP A 270 -0.96 0.43 3.81
CA ASP A 270 -0.64 1.60 2.99
C ASP A 270 0.33 1.25 1.85
N HIS A 271 1.23 0.29 2.05
CA HIS A 271 2.14 -0.25 1.03
C HIS A 271 2.61 -1.67 1.40
N GLY A 272 3.17 -2.39 0.43
CA GLY A 272 3.92 -3.64 0.63
C GLY A 272 5.45 -3.42 0.59
N HIS A 273 6.25 -4.50 0.66
CA HIS A 273 7.73 -4.49 0.57
C HIS A 273 8.22 -5.27 -0.62
N THR A 274 9.46 -4.99 -0.98
CA THR A 274 10.30 -5.93 -1.69
C THR A 274 11.67 -6.06 -1.02
N GLU A 275 12.30 -7.22 -1.18
CA GLU A 275 13.73 -7.38 -0.92
C GLU A 275 14.51 -6.70 -2.05
N ALA A 276 15.56 -5.98 -1.70
CA ALA A 276 16.35 -5.23 -2.65
C ALA A 276 17.83 -5.23 -2.28
N ARG A 277 18.67 -5.08 -3.30
CA ARG A 277 20.13 -4.98 -3.17
C ARG A 277 20.58 -3.53 -3.30
N GLY A 278 21.49 -3.11 -2.44
CA GLY A 278 22.01 -1.75 -2.42
C GLY A 278 22.85 -1.41 -3.66
N ILE A 279 22.56 -0.25 -4.26
CA ILE A 279 23.28 0.30 -5.42
C ILE A 279 24.21 1.46 -5.05
N GLY A 280 24.48 1.64 -3.76
CA GLY A 280 25.14 2.82 -3.22
C GLY A 280 24.14 3.81 -2.63
N GLN A 281 24.64 4.67 -1.75
CA GLN A 281 23.86 5.74 -1.13
C GLN A 281 24.22 7.08 -1.77
N PRO A 282 23.24 7.86 -2.23
CA PRO A 282 23.53 9.19 -2.71
C PRO A 282 23.94 10.09 -1.52
N ASN A 283 24.94 10.95 -1.72
CA ASN A 283 25.43 11.86 -0.68
C ASN A 283 24.55 13.12 -0.62
N GLU A 284 23.45 13.02 0.12
CA GLU A 284 22.34 14.00 0.06
C GLU A 284 22.19 14.83 1.34
N GLY A 285 22.95 14.52 2.39
CA GLY A 285 22.84 15.17 3.70
C GLY A 285 21.40 15.17 4.25
N LEU A 286 21.01 16.27 4.92
CA LEU A 286 19.66 16.48 5.48
C LEU A 286 18.56 16.77 4.43
N LEU A 287 18.88 16.75 3.12
CA LEU A 287 17.97 17.21 2.07
C LEU A 287 16.98 16.13 1.60
N VAL A 288 17.22 14.87 1.96
CA VAL A 288 16.28 13.76 1.68
C VAL A 288 15.14 13.80 2.67
N GLN A 289 13.93 13.87 2.14
CA GLN A 289 12.72 14.06 2.94
C GLN A 289 12.13 12.73 3.45
N THR A 290 12.63 11.57 2.99
CA THR A 290 12.02 10.25 3.24
C THR A 290 13.03 9.20 3.68
N ARG A 291 12.69 8.40 4.69
CA ARG A 291 13.50 7.23 5.13
C ARG A 291 13.40 6.00 4.22
N SER A 292 12.49 6.00 3.25
CA SER A 292 12.36 4.92 2.26
C SER A 292 13.70 4.67 1.57
N ARG A 293 14.12 3.41 1.42
CA ARG A 293 15.36 3.07 0.69
C ARG A 293 15.10 2.81 -0.80
N ARG A 294 13.84 2.79 -1.24
CA ARG A 294 13.46 2.59 -2.65
C ARG A 294 13.14 3.89 -3.38
N ALA A 295 12.83 4.96 -2.66
CA ALA A 295 12.56 6.26 -3.25
C ALA A 295 13.23 7.40 -2.48
N ARG A 296 13.57 8.45 -3.22
CA ARG A 296 14.02 9.75 -2.71
C ARG A 296 13.10 10.82 -3.26
N VAL A 297 12.51 11.61 -2.37
CA VAL A 297 11.59 12.70 -2.75
C VAL A 297 12.30 14.04 -2.61
N TYR A 298 12.34 14.81 -3.69
CA TYR A 298 12.98 16.12 -3.78
C TYR A 298 12.00 17.21 -4.19
N ARG A 299 12.32 18.44 -3.79
CA ARG A 299 11.69 19.67 -4.28
C ARG A 299 12.55 20.48 -5.24
N ASP A 300 13.83 20.15 -5.34
CA ASP A 300 14.74 20.77 -6.29
C ASP A 300 14.98 19.82 -7.46
N ARG A 301 14.51 20.23 -8.64
CA ARG A 301 14.71 19.50 -9.90
C ARG A 301 16.20 19.30 -10.22
N ARG A 302 17.06 20.29 -9.93
CA ARG A 302 18.49 20.22 -10.23
C ARG A 302 19.15 19.15 -9.37
N LEU A 303 18.82 19.10 -8.09
CA LEU A 303 19.28 18.05 -7.18
C LEU A 303 18.80 16.68 -7.65
N ALA A 304 17.50 16.52 -7.92
CA ALA A 304 16.95 15.25 -8.41
C ALA A 304 17.64 14.77 -9.69
N GLY A 305 17.92 15.67 -10.64
CA GLY A 305 18.64 15.37 -11.88
C GLY A 305 20.12 15.04 -11.68
N ALA A 306 20.80 15.71 -10.75
CA ALA A 306 22.18 15.41 -10.39
C ALA A 306 22.30 14.01 -9.78
N ILE A 307 21.40 13.66 -8.85
CA ILE A 307 21.37 12.31 -8.27
C ILE A 307 21.00 11.26 -9.33
N GLN A 308 20.03 11.53 -10.20
CA GLN A 308 19.71 10.61 -11.31
C GLN A 308 20.93 10.37 -12.22
N THR A 309 21.74 11.40 -12.47
CA THR A 309 22.96 11.26 -13.29
C THR A 309 23.99 10.35 -12.60
N ALA A 310 24.12 10.44 -11.28
CA ALA A 310 24.99 9.58 -10.49
C ALA A 310 24.45 8.13 -10.34
N PHE A 311 23.13 7.96 -10.40
CA PHE A 311 22.44 6.68 -10.31
C PHE A 311 21.57 6.46 -11.57
N PRO A 312 22.18 6.24 -12.75
CA PRO A 312 21.50 6.31 -14.05
C PRO A 312 20.42 5.25 -14.26
N SER A 313 20.46 4.15 -13.49
CA SER A 313 19.44 3.12 -13.54
C SER A 313 18.10 3.56 -12.92
N THR A 314 18.08 4.64 -12.14
CA THR A 314 16.90 5.09 -11.39
C THR A 314 15.83 5.75 -12.26
N ILE A 315 14.59 5.68 -11.77
CA ILE A 315 13.40 6.21 -12.41
C ILE A 315 13.08 7.56 -11.78
N LEU A 316 13.21 8.64 -12.54
CA LEU A 316 12.76 9.97 -12.10
C LEU A 316 11.26 10.14 -12.37
N TRP A 317 10.46 9.87 -11.35
CA TRP A 317 9.01 10.03 -11.38
C TRP A 317 8.60 11.47 -11.06
N ARG A 318 7.86 12.09 -11.98
CA ARG A 318 7.42 13.50 -11.88
C ARG A 318 6.26 13.77 -12.83
N GLN A 319 5.53 14.87 -12.57
CA GLN A 319 4.52 15.43 -13.48
C GLN A 319 3.47 14.39 -13.95
N ASP A 320 3.09 13.50 -13.05
CA ASP A 320 2.06 12.46 -13.24
C ASP A 320 0.63 12.99 -13.07
N GLY A 321 0.48 14.19 -12.52
CA GLY A 321 -0.81 14.76 -12.13
C GLY A 321 -1.37 14.19 -10.81
N LEU A 322 -0.57 13.40 -10.10
CA LEU A 322 -0.87 12.83 -8.78
C LEU A 322 0.00 13.44 -7.70
N LEU A 323 1.31 13.59 -7.94
CA LEU A 323 2.24 14.30 -7.06
C LEU A 323 2.13 15.82 -7.23
N PRO A 324 2.51 16.60 -6.20
CA PRO A 324 2.64 18.05 -6.32
C PRO A 324 3.59 18.44 -7.46
N VAL A 325 3.32 19.60 -8.08
CA VAL A 325 4.03 20.07 -9.29
C VAL A 325 5.54 20.26 -9.04
N ASP A 326 5.90 20.61 -7.81
CA ASP A 326 7.26 20.83 -7.32
C ASP A 326 7.85 19.58 -6.63
N THR A 327 7.34 18.38 -6.93
CA THR A 327 7.81 17.13 -6.34
C THR A 327 8.38 16.19 -7.40
N TRP A 328 9.59 15.70 -7.12
CA TRP A 328 10.31 14.72 -7.93
C TRP A 328 10.64 13.51 -7.05
N ALA A 329 10.18 12.34 -7.44
CA ALA A 329 10.48 11.09 -6.76
C ALA A 329 11.47 10.27 -7.61
N LEU A 330 12.70 10.13 -7.13
CA LEU A 330 13.68 9.25 -7.76
C LEU A 330 13.53 7.86 -7.14
N MET A 331 13.11 6.87 -7.93
CA MET A 331 12.88 5.51 -7.47
C MET A 331 13.98 4.57 -7.96
N ALA A 332 14.43 3.69 -7.08
CA ALA A 332 15.35 2.61 -7.42
C ALA A 332 14.65 1.58 -8.33
N PRO A 333 15.37 0.98 -9.30
CA PRO A 333 14.89 -0.13 -10.13
C PRO A 333 14.35 -1.30 -9.35
N HIS A 334 13.56 -2.18 -9.97
CA HIS A 334 13.15 -3.44 -9.34
C HIS A 334 14.36 -4.19 -8.74
N GLY A 335 14.19 -4.71 -7.51
CA GLY A 335 15.25 -5.43 -6.78
C GLY A 335 16.43 -4.56 -6.32
N GLN A 336 16.38 -3.23 -6.45
CA GLN A 336 17.48 -2.32 -6.07
C GLN A 336 17.07 -1.30 -5.00
N ALA A 337 18.00 -0.80 -4.20
CA ALA A 337 17.72 0.21 -3.19
C ALA A 337 18.89 1.18 -3.01
N PHE A 338 18.58 2.41 -2.61
CA PHE A 338 19.55 3.40 -2.15
C PHE A 338 20.10 3.02 -0.76
N ALA A 339 20.94 2.00 -0.75
CA ALA A 339 21.62 1.37 0.37
C ALA A 339 23.07 1.07 -0.02
N PRO A 340 23.99 0.87 0.93
CA PRO A 340 25.38 0.48 0.67
C PRO A 340 25.47 -0.64 -0.36
N HIS A 341 26.50 -0.59 -1.22
CA HIS A 341 26.63 -1.55 -2.32
C HIS A 341 26.55 -2.99 -1.82
N ASN A 342 25.69 -3.77 -2.49
CA ASN A 342 25.43 -5.18 -2.20
C ASN A 342 24.72 -5.51 -0.88
N GLU A 343 24.41 -4.51 -0.03
CA GLU A 343 23.59 -4.72 1.18
C GLU A 343 22.20 -5.23 0.77
N VAL A 344 21.75 -6.31 1.40
CA VAL A 344 20.39 -6.82 1.24
C VAL A 344 19.50 -6.11 2.25
N VAL A 345 18.43 -5.50 1.76
CA VAL A 345 17.47 -4.75 2.57
C VAL A 345 16.06 -5.17 2.21
N VAL A 346 15.14 -5.14 3.17
CA VAL A 346 13.70 -5.23 2.88
C VAL A 346 13.09 -3.86 3.09
N THR A 347 12.42 -3.33 2.08
CA THR A 347 12.03 -1.92 2.07
C THR A 347 10.89 -1.67 1.07
N HIS A 348 10.44 -0.43 0.99
CA HIS A 348 9.32 0.03 0.17
C HIS A 348 9.62 1.43 -0.36
N GLY A 349 8.77 1.96 -1.24
CA GLY A 349 8.86 3.28 -1.85
C GLY A 349 8.91 3.27 -3.38
N GLY A 350 9.19 2.12 -3.99
CA GLY A 350 9.22 1.93 -5.42
C GLY A 350 7.83 1.69 -6.02
N ALA A 351 7.82 1.09 -7.20
CA ALA A 351 6.63 0.85 -8.00
C ALA A 351 6.44 -0.63 -8.39
N THR A 352 7.00 -1.57 -7.60
CA THR A 352 6.82 -3.01 -7.85
C THR A 352 5.43 -3.47 -7.40
N LEU A 353 4.96 -4.61 -7.93
CA LEU A 353 3.67 -5.16 -7.48
C LEU A 353 3.67 -5.49 -5.99
N ASP A 354 4.77 -6.04 -5.48
CA ASP A 354 4.92 -6.39 -4.07
C ASP A 354 4.82 -5.16 -3.17
N GLU A 355 5.15 -3.96 -3.68
CA GLU A 355 5.01 -2.69 -2.96
C GLU A 355 3.63 -2.04 -3.16
N VAL A 356 3.03 -2.16 -4.35
CA VAL A 356 1.83 -1.39 -4.74
C VAL A 356 0.52 -2.12 -4.42
N VAL A 357 0.47 -3.44 -4.57
CA VAL A 357 -0.76 -4.22 -4.37
C VAL A 357 -0.87 -4.60 -2.90
N VAL A 358 -1.87 -4.04 -2.21
CA VAL A 358 -2.02 -4.19 -0.76
C VAL A 358 -3.39 -4.77 -0.37
N PRO A 359 -3.48 -5.50 0.74
CA PRO A 359 -4.74 -6.07 1.20
C PRO A 359 -5.69 -4.99 1.71
N PHE A 360 -6.99 -5.20 1.48
CA PHE A 360 -8.09 -4.52 2.15
C PHE A 360 -9.11 -5.57 2.58
N VAL A 361 -9.27 -5.75 3.88
CA VAL A 361 -10.06 -6.85 4.44
C VAL A 361 -11.16 -6.28 5.31
N ALA A 362 -12.40 -6.54 4.94
CA ALA A 362 -13.54 -6.30 5.83
C ALA A 362 -13.67 -7.48 6.79
N ILE A 363 -13.76 -7.17 8.08
CA ILE A 363 -13.95 -8.14 9.15
C ILE A 363 -15.33 -7.92 9.75
N SER A 364 -16.12 -8.99 9.85
CA SER A 364 -17.44 -8.98 10.49
C SER A 364 -17.62 -10.18 11.40
N ARG A 365 -18.62 -10.13 12.27
CA ARG A 365 -19.10 -11.34 12.97
C ARG A 365 -20.00 -12.15 12.03
N GLY A 366 -19.90 -13.48 12.14
CA GLY A 366 -20.58 -14.46 11.29
C GLY A 366 -21.82 -15.06 11.90
#